data_AF-A0A553ZN63-F1
#
_entry.id   AF-A0A553ZN63-F1
#
_cell.length_a   1.000
_cell.length_b   1.000
_cell.length_c   1.000
_cell.angle_alpha   90.00
_cell.angle_beta   90.00
_cell.angle_gamma   90.00
#
_symmetry.space_group_name_H-M   'P 1'
#
loop_
_entity.id
_entity.type
_entity.pdbx_description
1 polymer ?
#
loop_
_entity_poly.entity_id
_entity_poly.type
_entity_poly.pdbx_seq_one_letter_code
_entity_poly.pdbx_strand_id
1 'polypeptide(L)'
;MEAAGWRCWCTGQCGTPHRKTDGRCPRTHDGYTSKHGGWVRLIAAPADPSVPLLAAAQLGPGDLRAWCHACHTGATRAHRKTHTTTPPQADGLFDL
;
A
#
# COMPACT_ATOMS: atom_id res chain seq x y z
N MET A 1 6.63 6.70 11.90
CA MET A 1 7.71 6.42 10.92
C MET A 1 8.90 5.75 11.56
N GLU A 2 9.33 6.21 12.73
CA GLU A 2 10.43 5.61 13.52
C GLU A 2 10.22 4.14 13.84
N ALA A 3 9.00 3.74 14.23
CA ALA A 3 8.66 2.33 14.46
C ALA A 3 8.94 1.41 13.24
N ALA A 4 9.00 1.97 12.03
CA ALA A 4 9.33 1.25 10.80
C ALA A 4 10.81 1.35 10.39
N GLY A 5 11.66 1.95 11.22
CA GLY A 5 13.07 2.22 10.92
C GLY A 5 13.24 3.13 9.71
N TRP A 6 12.29 4.05 9.48
CA TRP A 6 12.26 4.91 8.29
C TRP A 6 12.28 4.15 6.96
N ARG A 7 11.86 2.88 6.94
CA ARG A 7 11.88 2.02 5.76
C ARG A 7 10.49 1.47 5.48
N CYS A 8 10.13 1.35 4.21
CA CYS A 8 8.85 0.78 3.81
C CYS A 8 8.66 -0.65 4.38
N TRP A 9 7.53 -0.87 5.08
CA TRP A 9 7.19 -2.11 5.79
C TRP A 9 6.72 -3.24 4.86
N CYS A 10 6.47 -2.96 3.58
CA CYS A 10 5.97 -3.96 2.63
C CYS A 10 6.87 -5.21 2.59
N THR A 11 6.25 -6.38 2.83
CA THR A 11 6.89 -7.71 2.81
C THR A 11 6.56 -8.53 1.57
N GLY A 12 5.99 -7.90 0.54
CA GLY A 12 5.60 -8.54 -0.72
C GLY A 12 4.15 -8.32 -1.12
N GLN A 13 3.35 -7.66 -0.29
CA GLN A 13 1.95 -7.31 -0.57
C GLN A 13 1.79 -6.52 -1.90
N CYS A 14 2.83 -5.80 -2.33
CA CYS A 14 2.83 -5.09 -3.61
C CYS A 14 2.97 -5.99 -4.86
N GLY A 15 3.06 -7.31 -4.69
CA GLY A 15 3.26 -8.29 -5.77
C GLY A 15 4.72 -8.55 -6.12
N THR A 16 5.67 -7.85 -5.49
CA THR A 16 7.11 -8.11 -5.64
C THR A 16 7.67 -8.75 -4.37
N PRO A 17 8.26 -9.95 -4.41
CA PRO A 17 8.69 -10.68 -3.20
C PRO A 17 9.94 -10.10 -2.51
N HIS A 18 10.54 -9.03 -3.03
CA HIS A 18 11.72 -8.37 -2.42
C HIS A 18 12.87 -9.32 -2.03
N ARG A 19 13.12 -10.35 -2.85
CA ARG A 19 14.10 -11.42 -2.57
C ARG A 19 15.53 -10.92 -2.31
N LYS A 20 15.92 -9.81 -2.95
CA LYS A 20 17.27 -9.24 -2.81
C LYS A 20 17.46 -8.42 -1.53
N THR A 21 16.40 -8.21 -0.75
CA THR A 21 16.36 -7.27 0.37
C THR A 21 15.64 -7.89 1.58
N ASP A 22 15.87 -9.20 1.76
CA ASP A 22 15.33 -10.03 2.84
C ASP A 22 13.81 -9.98 2.96
N GLY A 23 13.13 -9.99 1.81
CA GLY A 23 11.68 -9.98 1.76
C GLY A 23 11.04 -8.63 2.07
N ARG A 24 11.81 -7.56 2.33
CA ARG A 24 11.28 -6.24 2.66
C ARG A 24 11.68 -5.19 1.64
N CYS A 25 10.78 -4.26 1.30
CA CYS A 25 11.08 -3.19 0.35
C CYS A 25 12.34 -2.38 0.78
N PRO A 26 13.33 -2.15 -0.10
CA PRO A 26 14.56 -1.41 0.26
C PRO A 26 14.35 0.10 0.42
N ARG A 27 13.19 0.64 0.02
CA ARG A 27 12.96 2.08 -0.01
C ARG A 27 12.88 2.66 1.40
N THR A 28 13.80 3.56 1.70
CA THR A 28 13.88 4.35 2.93
C THR A 28 13.29 5.75 2.71
N HIS A 29 12.76 6.37 3.75
CA HIS A 29 12.34 7.77 3.71
C HIS A 29 13.52 8.65 3.32
N ASP A 30 13.27 9.63 2.46
CA ASP A 30 14.29 10.51 1.89
C ASP A 30 15.42 9.78 1.13
N GLY A 31 15.28 8.48 0.89
CA GLY A 31 16.11 7.77 -0.06
C GLY A 31 15.76 8.14 -1.49
N TYR A 32 16.69 7.96 -2.41
CA TYR A 32 16.46 8.16 -3.84
C TYR A 32 16.15 6.83 -4.52
N THR A 33 15.15 6.81 -5.41
CA THR A 33 14.67 5.55 -6.00
C THR A 33 15.55 5.01 -7.14
N SER A 34 16.12 5.88 -7.97
CA SER A 34 17.03 5.57 -9.08
C SER A 34 17.53 6.87 -9.71
N LYS A 35 18.51 6.83 -10.63
CA LYS A 35 19.04 8.02 -11.33
C LYS A 35 17.98 8.93 -11.98
N HIS A 36 16.87 8.34 -12.46
CA HIS A 36 15.74 9.07 -13.06
C HIS A 36 14.50 9.06 -12.17
N GLY A 37 14.67 8.66 -10.91
CA GLY A 37 13.60 8.52 -9.94
C GLY A 37 13.34 9.80 -9.17
N GLY A 38 12.46 9.68 -8.17
CA GLY A 38 12.21 10.71 -7.18
C GLY A 38 12.70 10.31 -5.80
N TRP A 39 12.65 11.29 -4.89
CA TRP A 39 12.76 11.09 -3.45
C TRP A 39 11.63 10.19 -2.94
N VAL A 40 11.95 9.28 -2.03
CA VAL A 40 10.97 8.42 -1.39
C VAL A 40 10.32 9.18 -0.24
N ARG A 41 9.06 9.56 -0.43
CA ARG A 41 8.17 9.94 0.69
C ARG A 41 7.40 8.70 1.14
N LEU A 42 7.54 8.36 2.41
CA LEU A 42 6.77 7.29 3.01
C LEU A 42 5.49 7.89 3.58
N ILE A 43 4.40 7.15 3.45
CA ILE A 43 3.10 7.48 4.02
C ILE A 43 2.78 6.53 5.17
N ALA A 44 2.02 7.00 6.14
CA ALA A 44 1.39 6.13 7.13
C ALA A 44 0.06 5.64 6.55
N ALA A 45 -0.09 4.33 6.43
CA ALA A 45 -1.33 3.71 5.96
C ALA A 45 -1.56 2.40 6.74
N PRO A 46 -2.81 1.90 6.81
CA PRO A 46 -3.10 0.64 7.49
C PRO A 46 -2.21 -0.51 7.01
N ALA A 47 -1.94 -1.47 7.88
CA ALA A 47 -1.23 -2.69 7.50
C ALA A 47 -2.01 -3.50 6.43
N ASP A 48 -3.34 -3.49 6.55
CA ASP A 48 -4.26 -4.08 5.59
C ASP A 48 -4.80 -3.00 4.63
N PRO A 49 -4.48 -3.05 3.32
CA PRO A 49 -4.96 -2.08 2.34
C PRO A 49 -6.47 -2.20 2.04
N SER A 50 -7.16 -3.20 2.60
CA SER A 50 -8.62 -3.36 2.52
C SER A 50 -9.39 -2.38 3.38
N VAL A 51 -8.76 -1.84 4.43
CA VAL A 51 -9.43 -1.04 5.45
C VAL A 51 -10.05 0.21 4.80
N PRO A 52 -11.38 0.43 4.94
CA PRO A 52 -12.04 1.61 4.39
C PRO A 52 -11.42 2.89 4.92
N LEU A 53 -11.36 3.94 4.09
CA LEU A 53 -10.69 5.20 4.45
C LEU A 53 -11.19 5.80 5.77
N LEU A 54 -12.50 5.73 6.03
CA LEU A 54 -13.07 6.24 7.28
C LEU A 54 -12.60 5.44 8.51
N ALA A 55 -12.51 4.12 8.40
CA ALA A 55 -11.97 3.27 9.46
C ALA A 55 -10.47 3.47 9.63
N ALA A 56 -9.73 3.64 8.51
CA ALA A 56 -8.29 3.91 8.52
C ALA A 56 -7.95 5.21 9.25
N ALA A 57 -8.82 6.23 9.17
CA ALA A 57 -8.63 7.51 9.86
C ALA A 57 -8.76 7.42 11.39
N GLN A 58 -9.42 6.37 11.90
CA GLN A 58 -9.59 6.12 13.34
C GLN A 58 -8.48 5.24 13.93
N LEU A 59 -7.58 4.71 13.09
CA LEU A 59 -6.54 3.82 13.54
C LEU A 59 -5.47 4.55 14.35
N GLY A 60 -5.03 3.90 15.43
CA GLY A 60 -3.92 4.36 16.22
C GLY A 60 -2.58 4.17 15.49
N PRO A 61 -1.50 4.83 15.96
CA PRO A 61 -0.18 4.70 15.35
C PRO A 61 0.36 3.26 15.24
N GLY A 62 -0.07 2.35 16.12
CA GLY A 62 0.33 0.94 16.12
C GLY A 62 -0.24 0.09 14.97
N ASP A 63 -1.38 0.52 14.41
CA ASP A 63 -2.07 -0.17 13.31
C ASP A 63 -1.63 0.37 11.94
N LEU A 64 -0.87 1.47 11.94
CA LEU A 64 -0.30 2.09 10.76
C LEU A 64 1.09 1.55 10.47
N ARG A 65 1.37 1.36 9.18
CA ARG A 65 2.68 0.97 8.66
C ARG A 65 3.21 2.05 7.74
N ALA A 66 4.53 2.11 7.64
CA ALA A 66 5.18 3.00 6.69
C ALA A 66 5.20 2.37 5.30
N TRP A 67 4.62 3.04 4.31
CA TRP A 67 4.55 2.56 2.93
C TRP A 67 5.23 3.53 1.98
N CYS A 68 5.97 3.03 0.99
CA CYS A 68 6.29 3.83 -0.19
C CYS A 68 5.10 3.82 -1.15
N HIS A 69 4.98 4.87 -1.97
CA HIS A 69 3.82 5.05 -2.85
C HIS A 69 3.57 3.83 -3.76
N ALA A 70 4.60 3.28 -4.41
CA ALA A 70 4.41 2.14 -5.32
C ALA A 70 4.02 0.85 -4.59
N CYS A 71 4.48 0.62 -3.35
CA CYS A 71 4.09 -0.57 -2.61
C CYS A 71 2.65 -0.45 -2.12
N HIS A 72 2.23 0.73 -1.65
CA HIS A 72 0.85 0.96 -1.24
C HIS A 72 -0.12 0.78 -2.41
N THR A 73 0.15 1.42 -3.55
CA THR A 73 -0.71 1.29 -4.74
C THR A 73 -0.72 -0.13 -5.28
N GLY A 74 0.43 -0.83 -5.28
CA GLY A 74 0.52 -2.24 -5.66
C GLY A 74 -0.35 -3.14 -4.76
N ALA A 75 -0.27 -2.95 -3.44
CA ALA A 75 -1.03 -3.73 -2.47
C ALA A 75 -2.54 -3.47 -2.59
N THR A 76 -2.97 -2.22 -2.70
CA THR A 76 -4.39 -1.88 -2.94
C THR A 76 -4.90 -2.46 -4.26
N ARG A 77 -4.10 -2.43 -5.33
CA ARG A 77 -4.47 -3.04 -6.63
C ARG A 77 -4.59 -4.56 -6.54
N ALA A 78 -3.65 -5.22 -5.87
CA ALA A 78 -3.69 -6.66 -5.67
C ALA A 78 -4.97 -7.06 -4.90
N HIS A 79 -5.29 -6.34 -3.83
CA HIS A 79 -6.52 -6.53 -3.07
C HIS A 79 -7.79 -6.33 -3.93
N ARG A 80 -7.88 -5.26 -4.73
CA ARG A 80 -9.05 -5.06 -5.59
C ARG A 80 -9.25 -6.23 -6.57
N LYS A 81 -8.17 -6.76 -7.14
CA LYS A 81 -8.26 -7.92 -8.05
C LYS A 81 -8.80 -9.16 -7.38
N THR A 82 -8.46 -9.43 -6.11
CA THR A 82 -8.99 -10.59 -5.38
C THR A 82 -10.43 -10.41 -4.94
N HIS A 83 -10.91 -9.17 -4.79
CA HIS A 83 -12.29 -8.87 -4.38
C HIS A 83 -13.26 -8.58 -5.53
N THR A 84 -12.79 -8.44 -6.78
CA THR A 84 -13.64 -8.22 -7.97
C THR A 84 -14.13 -9.54 -8.58
N THR A 85 -14.36 -10.58 -7.76
CA THR A 85 -15.07 -11.80 -8.17
C THR A 85 -16.56 -11.69 -7.82
N THR A 86 -17.13 -10.51 -8.04
CA THR A 86 -18.58 -10.30 -8.11
C THR A 86 -18.84 -9.64 -9.45
N PRO A 87 -19.57 -10.27 -10.39
CA PRO A 87 -19.92 -9.61 -11.64
C PRO A 87 -20.73 -8.34 -11.34
N PRO A 88 -20.54 -7.26 -12.12
CA PRO A 88 -21.38 -6.08 -11.95
C PRO A 88 -22.83 -6.45 -12.30
N GLN A 89 -23.72 -6.42 -11.30
CA GLN A 89 -25.14 -6.25 -11.57
C GLN A 89 -25.31 -4.81 -12.06
N ALA A 90 -25.19 -4.64 -13.36
CA ALA A 90 -25.58 -3.43 -14.06
C ALA A 90 -27.08 -3.54 -14.38
N ASP A 91 -27.92 -3.36 -13.38
CA ASP A 91 -29.35 -3.11 -13.59
C ASP A 91 -29.67 -1.68 -13.14
N GLY A 92 -29.92 -0.83 -14.14
CA GLY A 92 -30.74 0.38 -13.98
C GLY A 92 -30.11 1.60 -13.28
N LEU A 93 -28.94 2.07 -13.71
CA LEU A 93 -28.44 3.39 -13.25
C LEU A 93 -29.24 4.58 -13.84
N PHE A 94 -30.12 4.34 -14.82
CA PHE A 94 -30.89 5.38 -15.51
C PHE A 94 -32.33 4.98 -15.83
N ASP A 95 -33.00 4.14 -15.02
CA ASP A 95 -34.45 3.99 -15.16
C ASP A 95 -35.16 5.10 -14.36
N LEU A 96 -35.58 6.13 -15.08
CA LEU A 96 -36.51 7.19 -14.67
C LEU A 96 -37.67 7.26 -15.67
#